data_AF-A0A952IQK0-F1
#
_entry.id   AF-A0A952IQK0-F1
#
_cell.length_a   1.000
_cell.length_b   1.000
_cell.length_c   1.000
_cell.angle_alpha   90.00
_cell.angle_beta   90.00
_cell.angle_gamma   90.00
#
_symmetry.space_group_name_H-M   'P 1'
#
loop_
_entity.id
_entity.type
_entity.pdbx_description
1 polymer ?
#
loop_
_entity_poly.entity_id
_entity_poly.type
_entity_poly.pdbx_seq_one_letter_code
_entity_poly.pdbx_strand_id
1 'polypeptide(L)' 'MSTSTLMKVYVLAVTLISILGLVYVYAVPLQSMLIDQDGVVHFTPPVMHLETGEPVPLGDLIRHFRGD' A
#
# COMPACT_ATOMS: atom_id res chain seq x y z
N MET A 1 -39.36 12.73 -12.66
CA MET A 1 -37.96 13.12 -12.35
C MET A 1 -37.23 13.28 -13.67
N SER A 2 -36.66 14.45 -13.97
CA SER A 2 -35.94 14.69 -15.24
C SER A 2 -34.61 13.91 -15.25
N THR A 3 -34.20 13.39 -16.41
CA THR A 3 -32.92 12.71 -16.63
C THR A 3 -31.73 13.56 -16.18
N SER A 4 -31.82 14.89 -16.29
CA SER A 4 -30.80 15.82 -15.79
C SER A 4 -30.63 15.75 -14.27
N THR A 5 -31.71 15.65 -13.51
CA THR A 5 -31.66 15.55 -12.04
C THR A 5 -31.06 14.23 -11.60
N LEU A 6 -31.42 13.13 -12.28
CA LEU A 6 -30.89 11.81 -11.98
C LEU A 6 -29.38 11.75 -12.24
N MET A 7 -28.91 12.33 -13.34
CA MET A 7 -27.47 12.42 -13.63
C MET A 7 -26.71 13.26 -12.60
N LYS A 8 -27.28 14.38 -12.13
CA LYS A 8 -26.65 15.20 -11.08
C LYS A 8 -26.48 14.43 -9.77
N VAL A 9 -27.51 13.68 -9.34
CA VAL A 9 -27.44 12.85 -8.14
C VAL A 9 -26.42 11.73 -8.30
N TYR A 10 -26.38 11.08 -9.47
CA TYR A 10 -25.40 10.05 -9.76
C TYR A 10 -23.97 10.57 -9.66
N VAL A 11 -23.67 11.69 -10.33
CA VAL A 11 -22.33 12.30 -10.29
C VAL A 11 -21.95 12.71 -8.87
N LEU A 12 -22.89 13.28 -8.11
CA LEU A 12 -22.65 13.67 -6.72
C LEU A 12 -22.33 12.44 -5.84
N ALA A 13 -23.10 11.36 -5.99
CA ALA A 13 -22.86 10.12 -5.25
C ALA A 13 -21.50 9.49 -5.58
N VAL A 14 -21.15 9.40 -6.87
CA VAL A 14 -19.84 8.87 -7.30
C VAL A 14 -18.72 9.73 -6.74
N THR A 15 -18.84 11.05 -6.83
CA THR A 15 -17.84 11.98 -6.32
C THR A 15 -17.62 11.79 -4.81
N LEU A 16 -18.71 11.72 -4.03
CA LEU A 16 -18.63 11.51 -2.58
C LEU A 16 -18.00 10.15 -2.25
N ILE A 17 -18.41 9.08 -2.91
CA ILE A 17 -17.85 7.74 -2.69
C ILE A 17 -16.36 7.70 -3.05
N SER A 18 -15.95 8.33 -4.15
CA SER A 18 -14.54 8.39 -4.55
C SER A 18 -13.68 9.15 -3.54
N ILE A 19 -14.14 10.32 -3.09
CA ILE A 19 -13.41 11.13 -2.10
C ILE A 19 -13.32 10.36 -0.77
N LEU A 20 -14.44 9.82 -0.29
CA LEU A 20 -14.46 9.06 0.97
C LEU A 20 -13.59 7.80 0.89
N GLY A 21 -13.63 7.08 -0.22
CA GLY A 21 -12.79 5.90 -0.45
C GLY A 21 -11.30 6.26 -0.44
N LEU A 22 -10.92 7.36 -1.07
CA LEU A 22 -9.54 7.83 -1.04
C LEU A 22 -9.11 8.19 0.39
N VAL A 23 -9.89 9.02 1.08
CA VAL A 23 -9.61 9.41 2.47
C VAL A 23 -9.50 8.18 3.38
N TYR A 24 -10.37 7.19 3.20
CA TYR A 24 -10.34 5.95 3.96
C TYR A 24 -9.05 5.15 3.74
N VAL A 25 -8.61 4.98 2.49
CA VAL A 25 -7.37 4.23 2.18
C VAL A 25 -6.13 4.91 2.77
N TYR A 26 -6.10 6.24 2.81
CA TYR A 26 -5.00 6.96 3.47
C TYR A 26 -5.04 6.87 5.00
N ALA A 27 -6.23 6.81 5.61
CA ALA A 27 -6.37 6.67 7.06
C ALA A 27 -6.15 5.22 7.53
N VAL A 28 -6.57 4.24 6.73
CA VAL A 28 -6.43 2.80 6.99
C VAL A 28 -5.63 2.20 5.83
N PRO A 29 -4.29 2.29 5.87
CA PRO A 29 -3.46 1.76 4.81
C PRO A 29 -3.69 0.26 4.64
N LEU A 30 -3.81 -0.17 3.38
CA LEU A 30 -3.81 -1.60 3.07
C LEU A 30 -2.49 -2.22 3.51
N GLN A 31 -2.48 -3.52 3.78
CA GLN A 31 -1.27 -4.23 4.20
C GLN A 31 -0.10 -4.04 3.22
N SER A 32 -0.39 -3.84 1.93
CA SER A 32 0.63 -3.57 0.90
C SER A 32 1.28 -2.20 0.96
N MET A 33 0.64 -1.26 1.66
CA MET A 33 1.12 0.10 1.86
C MET A 33 1.86 0.24 3.20
N LEU A 34 1.89 -0.82 4.00
CA LEU A 34 2.65 -0.84 5.25
C LEU A 34 4.14 -0.94 4.94
N ILE A 35 4.89 -0.09 5.64
CA ILE A 35 6.34 0.00 5.57
C ILE A 35 6.86 -0.32 6.97
N ASP A 36 7.85 -1.20 7.05
CA ASP A 36 8.51 -1.56 8.31
C ASP A 36 9.40 -0.42 8.82
N GLN A 37 9.89 -0.52 10.06
CA GLN A 37 10.80 0.45 10.69
C GLN A 37 12.08 0.69 9.87
N ASP A 38 12.52 -0.32 9.13
CA ASP A 38 13.65 -0.26 8.22
C ASP A 38 13.33 0.32 6.82
N GLY A 39 12.09 0.76 6.59
CA GLY A 39 11.68 1.30 5.29
C GLY A 39 11.31 0.24 4.24
N VAL A 40 11.25 -1.04 4.63
CA VAL A 40 10.94 -2.16 3.74
C VAL A 40 9.43 -2.30 3.56
N VAL A 41 8.97 -2.43 2.32
CA VAL A 41 7.55 -2.66 2.02
C VAL A 41 7.19 -4.10 2.35
N HIS A 42 6.01 -4.32 2.93
CA HIS A 42 5.58 -5.63 3.43
C HIS A 42 5.56 -6.77 2.38
N PHE A 43 5.47 -6.43 1.08
CA PHE A 43 5.50 -7.38 -0.05
C PHE A 43 6.81 -7.34 -0.85
N THR A 44 7.88 -6.78 -0.29
CA THR A 44 9.20 -6.85 -0.91
C THR A 44 9.66 -8.32 -0.92
N PRO A 45 9.98 -8.90 -2.10
CA PRO A 45 10.44 -10.28 -2.17
C PRO A 45 11.81 -10.43 -1.47
N PRO A 46 12.11 -11.61 -0.90
CA PRO A 46 13.41 -11.89 -0.32
C PRO A 46 14.50 -11.87 -1.40
N VAL A 47 15.72 -11.55 -1.00
CA VAL A 47 16.93 -11.52 -1.85
C VAL A 47 17.64 -12.86 -1.73
N MET A 48 18.27 -13.33 -2.82
CA MET A 48 19.04 -14.58 -2.79
C MET A 48 20.40 -14.36 -2.13
N HIS A 49 20.77 -15.24 -1.19
CA HIS A 49 22.12 -15.29 -0.66
C HIS A 49 23.08 -15.83 -1.73
N LEU A 50 24.11 -15.06 -2.10
CA LEU A 50 25.01 -15.41 -3.20
C LEU A 50 25.84 -16.67 -2.94
N GLU A 51 26.14 -16.96 -1.67
CA GLU A 51 26.98 -18.10 -1.30
C GLU A 51 26.18 -19.39 -1.09
N THR A 52 25.02 -19.30 -0.41
CA THR A 52 24.21 -20.49 -0.07
C THR A 52 23.01 -20.71 -1.00
N GLY A 53 22.60 -19.68 -1.76
CA GLY A 53 21.39 -19.70 -2.59
C GLY A 53 20.08 -19.54 -1.80
N GLU A 54 20.14 -19.38 -0.48
CA GLU A 54 18.94 -19.30 0.37
C GLU A 54 18.25 -17.93 0.26
N PRO A 55 16.91 -17.88 0.38
CA PRO A 55 16.18 -16.62 0.42
C PRO A 55 16.39 -15.91 1.76
N VAL A 56 16.87 -14.66 1.70
CA VAL A 56 17.09 -13.81 2.87
C VAL A 56 16.13 -12.61 2.81
N PRO A 57 15.36 -12.34 3.88
CA PRO A 57 14.52 -11.15 3.96
C PRO A 57 15.35 -9.88 3.80
N LEU A 58 14.83 -8.89 3.06
CA LEU A 58 15.56 -7.64 2.83
C LEU A 58 15.82 -6.87 4.14
N GLY A 59 14.92 -6.95 5.12
CA GLY A 59 15.10 -6.34 6.44
C GLY A 59 16.33 -6.88 7.17
N ASP A 60 16.57 -8.19 7.10
CA ASP A 60 17.75 -8.80 7.72
C ASP A 60 19.05 -8.33 7.05
N LEU A 61 19.04 -8.13 5.72
CA LEU A 61 20.17 -7.51 5.03
C LEU A 61 20.42 -6.09 5.53
N ILE A 62 19.38 -5.27 5.63
CA ILE A 62 19.50 -3.86 6.06
C ILE A 62 20.08 -3.80 7.47
N ARG A 63 19.56 -4.61 8.41
CA ARG A 63 20.05 -4.67 9.79
C ARG A 63 21.51 -5.13 9.84
N HIS A 64 21.85 -6.17 9.08
CA HIS A 64 23.24 -6.63 8.95
C HIS A 64 24.20 -5.55 8.44
N PHE A 65 23.83 -4.79 7.39
CA PHE A 65 24.66 -3.69 6.87
C PHE A 65 24.71 -2.47 7.80
N ARG A 66 23.66 -2.23 8.59
CA ARG A 66 23.60 -1.14 9.57
C ARG A 66 24.45 -1.46 10.82
N GLY A 67 24.67 -2.75 11.10
CA GLY A 67 25.38 -3.23 12.29
C GLY A 67 24.46 -3.48 13.49
N ASP A 68 23.16 -3.64 13.25
CA ASP A 68 22.12 -3.97 14.24
C ASP A 68 21.91 -5.49 14.40
#